data_AF-A0A4Q1ABF4-F1
#
_entry.id   AF-A0A4Q1ABF4-F1
#
_cell.length_a   1.000
_cell.length_b   1.000
_cell.length_c   1.000
_cell.angle_alpha   90.00
_cell.angle_beta   90.00
_cell.angle_gamma   90.00
#
_symmetry.space_group_name_H-M   'P 1'
#
loop_
_entity.id
_entity.type
_entity.pdbx_description
1 polymer ?
#
loop_
_entity_poly.entity_id
_entity_poly.type
_entity_poly.pdbx_seq_one_letter_code
_entity_poly.pdbx_strand_id
1 'polypeptide(L)'
;MSYIKKIKGNKAELPPKVKAIEVAFAFIGAFIAISIVAYLTDSYENIFIMGSFGATCVLLFGFSDSPFSQPRNIFFGHVISTFMGLFFLHLVGDYWWSLALALASAIAVMLLTRTVHPPAGSNPVIVFIMGSSWEFLFLPTALGAIIVILVGVFYNNLHKKRVYPNYWI
;
A
#
# COMPACT_ATOMS: atom_id res chain seq x y z
N MET A 1 20.57 0.39 26.86
CA MET A 1 19.52 -0.62 27.17
C MET A 1 19.90 -1.96 26.56
N SER A 2 19.91 -3.05 27.34
CA SER A 2 20.07 -4.41 26.82
C SER A 2 18.92 -4.79 25.87
N TYR A 3 19.20 -5.64 24.88
CA TYR A 3 18.22 -6.16 23.90
C TYR A 3 16.93 -6.67 24.59
N ILE A 4 17.06 -7.48 25.64
CA ILE A 4 15.92 -8.04 26.39
C ILE A 4 15.08 -6.94 27.05
N LYS A 5 15.70 -5.84 27.49
CA LYS A 5 14.96 -4.69 28.04
C LYS A 5 14.19 -3.93 26.96
N LYS A 6 14.66 -3.92 25.70
CA LYS A 6 13.95 -3.27 24.58
C LYS A 6 12.67 -4.04 24.20
N ILE A 7 12.67 -5.37 24.30
CA ILE A 7 11.50 -6.23 23.99
C ILE A 7 10.28 -5.89 24.87
N LYS A 8 10.50 -5.46 26.12
CA LYS A 8 9.42 -5.08 27.05
C LYS A 8 8.65 -3.82 26.62
N GLY A 9 9.09 -3.14 25.56
CA GLY A 9 8.53 -1.87 25.13
C GLY A 9 8.87 -0.74 26.09
N ASN A 10 8.47 0.47 25.71
CA ASN A 10 8.72 1.71 26.46
C ASN A 10 7.52 2.15 27.31
N LYS A 11 6.52 1.28 27.53
CA LYS A 11 5.26 1.59 28.21
C LYS A 11 4.52 2.81 27.63
N ALA A 12 4.62 3.02 26.31
CA ALA A 12 3.82 4.03 25.62
C ALA A 12 2.33 3.74 25.79
N GLU A 13 1.53 4.81 25.88
CA GLU A 13 0.08 4.71 25.90
C GLU A 13 -0.46 4.19 24.56
N LEU A 14 -1.61 3.54 24.60
CA LEU A 14 -2.30 3.12 23.39
C LEU A 14 -2.76 4.35 22.59
N PRO A 15 -2.85 4.24 21.25
CA PRO A 15 -3.49 5.28 20.44
C PRO A 15 -4.90 5.58 20.94
N PRO A 16 -5.33 6.86 20.89
CA PRO A 16 -6.66 7.25 21.34
C PRO A 16 -7.76 6.54 20.55
N LYS A 17 -8.91 6.28 21.21
CA LYS A 17 -10.06 5.68 20.54
C LYS A 17 -10.58 6.59 19.43
N VAL A 18 -10.79 6.02 18.25
CA VAL A 18 -11.39 6.70 17.10
C VAL A 18 -12.89 6.85 17.31
N LYS A 19 -13.45 8.02 17.00
CA LYS A 19 -14.89 8.29 17.11
C LYS A 19 -15.66 7.45 16.08
N ALA A 20 -16.85 6.98 16.44
CA ALA A 20 -17.69 6.15 15.55
C ALA A 20 -17.95 6.78 14.16
N ILE A 21 -18.07 8.11 14.11
CA ILE A 21 -18.24 8.84 12.84
C ILE A 21 -17.03 8.71 11.91
N GLU A 22 -15.80 8.75 12.46
CA GLU A 22 -14.57 8.58 11.69
C GLU A 22 -14.40 7.12 11.25
N VAL A 23 -14.85 6.17 12.07
CA VAL A 23 -14.89 4.75 11.69
C VAL A 23 -15.86 4.51 10.54
N ALA A 24 -17.08 5.07 10.60
CA ALA A 24 -18.06 4.97 9.54
C ALA A 24 -17.58 5.65 8.24
N PHE A 25 -16.92 6.80 8.35
CA PHE A 25 -16.30 7.49 7.22
C PHE A 25 -15.21 6.62 6.59
N ALA A 26 -14.30 6.07 7.39
CA ALA A 26 -13.25 5.19 6.88
C ALA A 26 -13.82 3.92 6.21
N PHE A 27 -14.85 3.33 6.81
CA PHE A 27 -15.56 2.17 6.26
C PHE A 27 -16.15 2.46 4.87
N ILE A 28 -16.90 3.56 4.72
CA ILE A 28 -17.53 3.92 3.45
C ILE A 28 -16.47 4.22 2.39
N GLY A 29 -15.41 4.96 2.73
CA GLY A 29 -14.32 5.26 1.79
C GLY A 29 -13.60 4.00 1.29
N ALA A 30 -13.23 3.11 2.22
CA ALA A 30 -12.60 1.84 1.89
C ALA A 30 -13.51 0.93 1.06
N PHE A 31 -14.80 0.87 1.42
CA PHE A 31 -15.80 0.11 0.67
C PHE A 31 -15.89 0.62 -0.78
N ILE A 32 -16.05 1.92 -0.99
CA ILE A 32 -16.12 2.50 -2.35
C ILE A 32 -14.86 2.18 -3.15
N ALA A 33 -13.67 2.41 -2.56
CA ALA A 33 -12.40 2.18 -3.27
C ALA A 33 -12.23 0.71 -3.68
N ILE A 34 -12.42 -0.22 -2.74
CA ILE A 34 -12.26 -1.65 -3.02
C ILE A 34 -13.40 -2.17 -3.89
N SER A 35 -14.63 -1.68 -3.77
CA SER A 35 -15.72 -2.06 -4.67
C SER A 35 -15.42 -1.70 -6.12
N ILE A 36 -14.83 -0.52 -6.38
CA ILE A 36 -14.44 -0.14 -7.75
C ILE A 36 -13.35 -1.09 -8.27
N VAL A 37 -12.31 -1.33 -7.47
CA VAL A 37 -11.21 -2.24 -7.86
C VAL A 37 -11.70 -3.67 -8.06
N ALA A 38 -12.54 -4.18 -7.16
CA ALA A 38 -13.11 -5.52 -7.21
C ALA A 38 -14.10 -5.69 -8.37
N TYR A 39 -14.92 -4.69 -8.67
CA TYR A 39 -15.79 -4.71 -9.84
C TYR A 39 -15.01 -4.77 -11.16
N LEU A 40 -13.94 -3.96 -11.27
CA LEU A 40 -13.04 -4.03 -12.43
C LEU A 40 -12.30 -5.37 -12.49
N THR A 41 -11.95 -5.94 -11.35
CA THR A 41 -11.34 -7.28 -11.27
C THR A 41 -12.28 -8.34 -11.83
N ASP A 42 -13.55 -8.32 -11.43
CA ASP A 42 -14.58 -9.24 -11.92
C ASP A 42 -14.85 -9.05 -13.42
N SER A 43 -14.85 -7.81 -13.90
CA SER A 43 -15.14 -7.47 -15.30
C SER A 43 -14.00 -7.78 -16.27
N TYR A 44 -12.76 -7.83 -15.79
CA TYR A 44 -11.54 -7.96 -16.61
C TYR A 44 -10.64 -9.11 -16.11
N GLU A 45 -11.19 -10.30 -15.89
CA GLU A 45 -10.43 -11.54 -15.61
C GLU A 45 -9.39 -11.46 -14.47
N ASN A 46 -9.77 -10.83 -13.35
CA ASN A 46 -8.96 -10.71 -12.13
C ASN A 46 -7.71 -9.82 -12.21
N ILE A 47 -7.64 -8.90 -13.17
CA ILE A 47 -6.42 -8.12 -13.44
C ILE A 47 -6.16 -6.99 -12.42
N PHE A 48 -7.12 -6.61 -11.56
CA PHE A 48 -7.07 -5.33 -10.83
C PHE A 48 -6.84 -5.40 -9.31
N ILE A 49 -7.14 -6.51 -8.63
CA ILE A 49 -7.09 -6.57 -7.16
C ILE A 49 -5.76 -7.12 -6.63
N MET A 50 -5.23 -6.47 -5.59
CA MET A 50 -4.13 -6.97 -4.78
C MET A 50 -4.47 -6.83 -3.31
N GLY A 51 -4.05 -7.79 -2.49
CA GLY A 51 -4.22 -7.71 -1.03
C GLY A 51 -3.57 -6.45 -0.42
N SER A 52 -2.52 -5.93 -1.05
CA SER A 52 -1.86 -4.69 -0.66
C SER A 52 -2.75 -3.44 -0.80
N PHE A 53 -3.74 -3.44 -1.71
CA PHE A 53 -4.72 -2.35 -1.81
C PHE A 53 -5.70 -2.32 -0.63
N GLY A 54 -6.02 -3.48 -0.04
CA GLY A 54 -6.79 -3.52 1.20
C GLY A 54 -6.06 -2.81 2.35
N ALA A 55 -4.78 -3.12 2.55
CA ALA A 55 -3.94 -2.44 3.54
C ALA A 55 -3.70 -0.96 3.20
N THR A 56 -3.66 -0.60 1.91
CA THR A 56 -3.65 0.80 1.46
C THR A 56 -4.89 1.55 1.92
N CYS A 57 -6.08 0.95 1.77
CA CYS A 57 -7.34 1.54 2.20
C CYS A 57 -7.38 1.79 3.72
N VAL A 58 -6.81 0.89 4.52
CA VAL A 58 -6.67 1.10 5.98
C VAL A 58 -5.93 2.40 6.27
N LEU A 59 -4.78 2.62 5.62
CA LEU A 59 -4.01 3.84 5.80
C LEU A 59 -4.69 5.07 5.18
N LEU A 60 -5.17 4.97 3.96
CA LEU A 60 -5.71 6.09 3.20
C LEU A 60 -6.99 6.68 3.81
N PHE A 61 -7.86 5.83 4.36
CA PHE A 61 -9.14 6.28 4.91
C PHE A 61 -9.14 6.37 6.45
N GLY A 62 -8.33 5.54 7.12
CA GLY A 62 -8.18 5.58 8.59
C GLY A 62 -7.11 6.57 9.08
N PHE A 63 -6.09 6.84 8.27
CA PHE A 63 -4.92 7.65 8.63
C PHE A 63 -4.48 8.54 7.45
N SER A 64 -5.41 9.30 6.86
CA SER A 64 -5.18 10.13 5.67
C SER A 64 -4.02 11.13 5.82
N ASP A 65 -3.77 11.60 7.04
CA ASP A 65 -2.73 12.58 7.34
C ASP A 65 -1.33 11.97 7.45
N SER A 66 -1.25 10.63 7.52
CA SER A 66 0.03 9.93 7.59
C SER A 66 0.87 10.24 6.35
N PRO A 67 2.19 10.47 6.48
CA PRO A 67 3.08 10.61 5.33
C PRO A 67 3.06 9.36 4.43
N PHE A 68 2.77 8.19 5.01
CA PHE A 68 2.66 6.93 4.26
C PHE A 68 1.39 6.82 3.41
N SER A 69 0.38 7.64 3.69
CA SER A 69 -0.90 7.66 2.97
C SER A 69 -0.92 8.65 1.81
N GLN A 70 0.15 9.42 1.59
CA GLN A 70 0.14 10.46 0.55
C GLN A 70 0.25 9.84 -0.86
N PRO A 71 -0.32 10.47 -1.90
CA PRO A 71 -0.39 9.91 -3.25
C PRO A 71 0.96 9.47 -3.81
N ARG A 72 2.00 10.28 -3.57
CA ARG A 72 3.38 9.96 -3.92
C ARG A 72 3.82 8.63 -3.34
N ASN A 73 3.60 8.45 -2.04
CA ASN A 73 4.01 7.26 -1.31
C ASN A 73 3.21 6.04 -1.80
N ILE A 74 1.89 6.16 -1.95
CA ILE A 74 1.04 5.08 -2.46
C ILE A 74 1.52 4.64 -3.84
N PHE A 75 1.61 5.57 -4.80
CA PHE A 75 1.95 5.25 -6.18
C PHE A 75 3.36 4.67 -6.31
N PHE A 76 4.38 5.43 -5.88
CA PHE A 76 5.77 4.99 -6.03
C PHE A 76 6.10 3.82 -5.12
N GLY A 77 5.48 3.71 -3.95
CA GLY A 77 5.64 2.56 -3.08
C GLY A 77 5.20 1.27 -3.77
N HIS A 78 4.00 1.25 -4.36
CA HIS A 78 3.53 0.09 -5.12
C HIS A 78 4.38 -0.21 -6.34
N VAL A 79 4.70 0.81 -7.16
CA VAL A 79 5.49 0.64 -8.38
C VAL A 79 6.91 0.14 -8.09
N ILE A 80 7.63 0.77 -7.16
CA ILE A 80 8.99 0.34 -6.78
C ILE A 80 8.96 -1.09 -6.24
N SER A 81 8.01 -1.38 -5.36
CA SER A 81 7.93 -2.68 -4.70
C SER A 81 7.59 -3.80 -5.69
N THR A 82 6.60 -3.59 -6.57
CA THR A 82 6.31 -4.53 -7.66
C THR A 82 7.49 -4.69 -8.62
N PHE A 83 8.14 -3.59 -9.01
CA PHE A 83 9.31 -3.64 -9.90
C PHE A 83 10.43 -4.51 -9.31
N MET A 84 10.74 -4.35 -8.02
CA MET A 84 11.75 -5.18 -7.35
C MET A 84 11.33 -6.65 -7.31
N GLY A 85 10.05 -6.93 -7.04
CA GLY A 85 9.49 -8.28 -7.16
C GLY A 85 9.75 -8.90 -8.54
N LEU A 86 9.37 -8.18 -9.60
CA LEU A 86 9.50 -8.65 -10.97
C LEU A 86 10.96 -8.80 -11.42
N PHE A 87 11.81 -7.83 -11.05
CA PHE A 87 13.24 -7.84 -11.35
C PHE A 87 13.92 -9.10 -10.82
N PHE A 88 13.73 -9.40 -9.53
CA PHE A 88 14.35 -10.57 -8.91
C PHE A 88 13.71 -11.88 -9.38
N LEU A 89 12.38 -11.93 -9.55
CA LEU A 89 11.71 -13.13 -10.05
C LEU A 89 12.25 -13.53 -11.44
N HIS A 90 12.38 -12.59 -12.37
CA HIS A 90 12.76 -12.91 -13.75
C HIS A 90 14.28 -13.01 -13.99
N LEU A 91 15.10 -12.25 -13.26
CA LEU A 91 16.55 -12.23 -13.49
C LEU A 91 17.33 -13.16 -12.57
N VAL A 92 16.79 -13.45 -11.38
CA VAL A 92 17.43 -14.31 -10.38
C VAL A 92 16.73 -15.66 -10.29
N GLY A 93 15.40 -15.68 -10.44
CA GLY A 93 14.58 -16.88 -10.42
C GLY A 93 13.74 -17.01 -9.15
N ASP A 94 12.82 -17.99 -9.17
CA ASP A 94 11.88 -18.29 -8.09
C ASP A 94 12.55 -19.11 -6.97
N TYR A 95 13.29 -18.40 -6.12
CA TYR A 95 13.91 -18.96 -4.92
C TYR A 95 13.49 -18.18 -3.68
N TRP A 96 13.40 -18.84 -2.52
CA TRP A 96 13.04 -18.20 -1.25
C TRP A 96 13.95 -17.01 -0.89
N TRP A 97 15.25 -17.11 -1.22
CA TRP A 97 16.22 -16.05 -0.97
C TRP A 97 16.14 -14.93 -2.01
N SER A 98 15.71 -15.23 -3.24
CA SER A 98 15.43 -14.24 -4.29
C SER A 98 14.24 -13.36 -3.88
N LEU A 99 13.18 -13.97 -3.36
CA LEU A 99 12.05 -13.25 -2.76
C LEU A 99 12.50 -12.36 -1.60
N ALA A 100 13.34 -12.88 -0.70
CA ALA A 100 13.87 -12.12 0.43
C ALA A 100 14.67 -10.90 -0.03
N LEU A 101 15.51 -11.06 -1.07
CA LEU A 101 16.25 -9.96 -1.68
C LEU A 101 15.34 -8.93 -2.36
N ALA A 102 14.30 -9.38 -3.05
CA ALA A 102 13.32 -8.51 -3.68
C ALA A 102 12.61 -7.61 -2.65
N LEU A 103 12.14 -8.21 -1.56
CA LEU A 103 11.50 -7.50 -0.46
C LEU A 103 12.46 -6.52 0.23
N ALA A 104 13.67 -6.96 0.58
CA ALA A 104 14.66 -6.11 1.22
C ALA A 104 15.05 -4.92 0.32
N SER A 105 15.21 -5.17 -0.99
CA SER A 105 15.53 -4.13 -1.97
C SER A 105 14.38 -3.14 -2.15
N ALA A 106 13.13 -3.61 -2.22
CA ALA A 106 11.95 -2.75 -2.26
C ALA A 106 11.90 -1.79 -1.05
N ILE A 107 12.13 -2.31 0.16
CA ILE A 107 12.17 -1.51 1.38
C ILE A 107 13.31 -0.48 1.31
N ALA A 108 14.51 -0.93 0.95
CA ALA A 108 15.68 -0.05 0.86
C ALA A 108 15.47 1.09 -0.13
N VAL A 109 14.97 0.78 -1.33
CA VAL A 109 14.73 1.79 -2.37
C VAL A 109 13.64 2.76 -1.96
N MET A 110 12.51 2.28 -1.39
CA MET A 110 11.46 3.17 -0.87
C MET A 110 11.97 4.11 0.23
N LEU A 111 12.89 3.65 1.10
CA LEU A 111 13.54 4.48 2.11
C LEU A 111 14.42 5.56 1.46
N LEU A 112 15.24 5.17 0.48
CA LEU A 112 16.14 6.09 -0.24
C LEU A 112 15.36 7.16 -1.02
N THR A 113 14.26 6.80 -1.66
CA THR A 113 13.40 7.72 -2.42
C THR A 113 12.39 8.49 -1.56
N ARG A 114 12.30 8.16 -0.26
CA ARG A 114 11.31 8.70 0.68
C ARG A 114 9.86 8.42 0.27
N THR A 115 9.62 7.32 -0.43
CA THR A 115 8.28 6.92 -0.93
C THR A 115 7.74 5.71 -0.18
N VAL A 116 8.13 5.53 1.08
CA VAL A 116 7.67 4.40 1.91
C VAL A 116 6.16 4.37 1.97
N HIS A 117 5.60 3.25 1.52
CA HIS A 117 4.20 2.89 1.68
C HIS A 117 4.15 1.46 2.20
N PRO A 118 4.01 1.25 3.52
CA PRO A 118 4.11 -0.08 4.13
C PRO A 118 3.20 -1.15 3.49
N PRO A 119 1.96 -0.85 3.04
CA PRO A 119 1.13 -1.81 2.32
C PRO A 119 1.76 -2.36 1.05
N ALA A 120 2.53 -1.56 0.30
CA ALA A 120 3.24 -2.01 -0.88
C ALA A 120 4.36 -3.02 -0.56
N GLY A 121 4.79 -3.12 0.70
CA GLY A 121 5.79 -4.09 1.13
C GLY A 121 5.41 -5.55 0.84
N SER A 122 4.12 -5.88 0.67
CA SER A 122 3.71 -7.24 0.27
C SER A 122 3.79 -7.50 -1.24
N ASN A 123 3.97 -6.49 -2.08
CA ASN A 123 3.97 -6.64 -3.55
C ASN A 123 5.03 -7.64 -4.08
N PRO A 124 6.29 -7.70 -3.59
CA PRO A 124 7.26 -8.70 -4.05
C PRO A 124 6.79 -10.12 -3.73
N VAL A 125 6.18 -10.32 -2.57
CA VAL A 125 5.60 -11.61 -2.17
C VAL A 125 4.45 -11.99 -3.10
N ILE A 126 3.56 -11.04 -3.41
CA ILE A 126 2.46 -11.25 -4.35
C ILE A 126 2.99 -11.65 -5.73
N VAL A 127 3.99 -10.93 -6.25
CA VAL A 127 4.61 -11.22 -7.56
C VAL A 127 5.20 -12.63 -7.61
N PHE A 128 5.93 -13.05 -6.58
CA PHE A 128 6.51 -14.40 -6.54
C PHE A 128 5.44 -15.49 -6.41
N ILE A 129 4.45 -15.32 -5.52
CA ILE A 129 3.36 -16.29 -5.35
C ILE A 129 2.58 -16.48 -6.67
N MET A 130 2.36 -15.39 -7.40
CA MET A 130 1.58 -15.42 -8.64
C MET A 130 2.42 -15.78 -9.88
N GLY A 131 3.76 -15.82 -9.78
CA GLY A 131 4.62 -15.95 -10.95
C GLY A 131 4.39 -14.86 -12.00
N SER A 132 4.10 -13.63 -11.54
CA SER A 132 3.58 -12.56 -12.40
C SER A 132 4.58 -12.12 -13.48
N SER A 133 4.07 -11.76 -14.67
CA SER A 133 4.83 -11.14 -15.76
C SER A 133 5.02 -9.63 -15.55
N TRP A 134 5.84 -8.99 -16.40
CA TRP A 134 6.09 -7.55 -16.35
C TRP A 134 4.85 -6.65 -16.50
N GLU A 135 3.78 -7.16 -17.12
CA GLU A 135 2.50 -6.45 -17.24
C GLU A 135 1.89 -6.14 -15.88
N PHE A 136 2.20 -6.95 -14.86
CA PHE A 136 1.77 -6.77 -13.47
C PHE A 136 2.15 -5.42 -12.87
N LEU A 137 3.23 -4.80 -13.40
CA LEU A 137 3.67 -3.46 -13.00
C LEU A 137 2.69 -2.36 -13.43
N PHE A 138 2.05 -2.52 -14.58
CA PHE A 138 1.05 -1.59 -15.09
C PHE A 138 -0.34 -1.95 -14.55
N LEU A 139 -0.70 -3.24 -14.66
CA LEU A 139 -1.99 -3.80 -14.28
C LEU A 139 -1.77 -5.11 -13.51
N PRO A 140 -2.09 -5.18 -12.20
CA PRO A 140 -2.89 -4.25 -11.41
C PRO A 140 -2.13 -3.03 -10.87
N THR A 141 -0.80 -3.05 -10.81
CA THR A 141 -0.08 -2.23 -9.83
C THR A 141 -0.27 -0.73 -10.01
N ALA A 142 0.16 -0.16 -11.13
CA ALA A 142 0.12 1.29 -11.32
C ALA A 142 -1.32 1.80 -11.45
N LEU A 143 -2.15 1.16 -12.27
CA LEU A 143 -3.53 1.62 -12.49
C LEU A 143 -4.40 1.44 -11.25
N GLY A 144 -4.29 0.31 -10.55
CA GLY A 144 -5.02 0.08 -9.31
C GLY A 144 -4.64 1.09 -8.22
N ALA A 145 -3.35 1.41 -8.09
CA ALA A 145 -2.90 2.47 -7.19
C ALA A 145 -3.48 3.85 -7.55
N ILE A 146 -3.52 4.20 -8.85
CA ILE A 146 -4.14 5.44 -9.34
C ILE A 146 -5.62 5.48 -8.96
N ILE A 147 -6.37 4.39 -9.19
CA ILE A 147 -7.80 4.32 -8.86
C ILE A 147 -8.01 4.56 -7.36
N VAL A 148 -7.25 3.87 -6.51
CA VAL A 148 -7.33 4.03 -5.04
C VAL A 148 -6.99 5.46 -4.62
N ILE A 149 -5.96 6.07 -5.22
CA ILE A 149 -5.60 7.47 -4.97
C ILE A 149 -6.73 8.41 -5.39
N LEU A 150 -7.32 8.24 -6.57
CA LEU A 150 -8.39 9.12 -7.05
C LEU A 150 -9.62 9.06 -6.13
N VAL A 151 -10.01 7.86 -5.68
CA VAL A 151 -11.08 7.70 -4.69
C VAL A 151 -10.69 8.35 -3.38
N GLY A 152 -9.44 8.16 -2.92
CA GLY A 152 -8.93 8.78 -1.70
C GLY A 152 -8.94 10.30 -1.73
N VAL A 153 -8.52 10.90 -2.84
CA VAL A 153 -8.52 12.35 -3.08
C VAL A 153 -9.95 12.87 -3.08
N PHE A 154 -10.85 12.26 -3.83
CA PHE A 154 -12.23 12.70 -3.86
C PHE A 154 -12.89 12.56 -2.48
N TYR A 155 -12.80 11.38 -1.87
CA TYR A 155 -13.55 11.05 -0.67
C TYR A 155 -13.03 11.76 0.58
N ASN A 156 -11.71 11.80 0.82
CA ASN A 156 -11.18 12.45 2.03
C ASN A 156 -11.47 13.95 2.07
N ASN A 157 -11.55 14.63 0.92
CA ASN A 157 -11.91 16.05 0.85
C ASN A 157 -13.40 16.35 1.07
N LEU A 158 -14.27 15.33 1.09
CA LEU A 158 -15.67 15.51 1.53
C LEU A 158 -15.75 15.74 3.04
N HIS A 159 -14.72 15.36 3.79
CA HIS A 159 -14.68 15.54 5.24
C HIS A 159 -14.29 16.98 5.59
N LYS A 160 -15.18 17.71 6.29
CA LYS A 160 -15.00 19.14 6.65
C LYS A 160 -13.70 19.48 7.39
N LYS A 161 -13.05 18.49 8.02
CA LYS A 161 -11.85 18.67 8.85
C LYS A 161 -10.58 18.07 8.27
N ARG A 162 -10.65 17.40 7.11
CA ARG A 162 -9.47 16.78 6.47
C ARG A 162 -9.04 17.64 5.28
N VAL A 163 -7.75 17.63 5.00
CA VAL A 163 -7.17 18.13 3.76
C VAL A 163 -6.34 16.99 3.20
N TYR A 164 -6.63 16.58 1.96
CA TYR A 164 -5.87 15.50 1.33
C TYR A 164 -5.70 15.73 -0.18
N PRO A 165 -4.50 15.55 -0.75
CA PRO A 165 -3.28 15.20 -0.05
C PRO A 165 -2.65 16.40 0.65
N ASN A 166 -1.76 16.12 1.60
CA ASN A 166 -0.88 17.13 2.18
C ASN A 166 0.24 17.52 1.21
N TYR A 167 0.68 16.60 0.33
CA TYR A 167 1.64 16.84 -0.74
C TYR A 167 1.50 15.81 -1.87
N TRP A 168 1.90 16.19 -3.09
CA TRP A 168 1.89 15.32 -4.28
C TRP A 168 3.27 14.76 -4.65
N ILE A 169 4.37 15.47 -4.33
CA ILE A 169 5.77 15.16 -4.68
C ILE A 169 6.65 15.40 -3.47
#